data_AF-E4Z8A3-F1
#
_entry.id   AF-E4Z8A3-F1
#
_cell.length_a   1.000
_cell.length_b   1.000
_cell.length_c   1.000
_cell.angle_alpha   90.00
_cell.angle_beta   90.00
_cell.angle_gamma   90.00
#
_symmetry.space_group_name_H-M   'P 1'
#
loop_
_entity.id
_entity.type
_entity.pdbx_description
1 polymer ?
#
loop_
_entity_poly.entity_id
_entity_poly.type
_entity_poly.pdbx_seq_one_letter_code
_entity_poly.pdbx_strand_id
1 'polypeptide(L)'
;FYVGFFGVTTVFFSLLGTLLIIYGASQGPTWNIWQINIAPPDLSYGLGLAPLNEGGLWQIITICATGAFVSWVLRQAEISRKLGMGLHVPFAFSVAVFAYVTLVIFRPLLMGAWGHGFPYGILSHLDWVSNVGYQYLHFHYNPAHMLAITFFFTTTLALSMHGGLILSITNPKKGQNVKTAEHENSFFRDDIGYSIGALGIHRLGLFLALSAGFWSAVCIIISGPFWTRGWPEWWNWWLELPIWN
;
A
#
# COMPACT_ATOMS: atom_id res chain seq x y z
N PHE A 1 23.22 11.67 -5.50
CA PHE A 1 21.75 11.67 -5.54
C PHE A 1 21.26 13.05 -5.97
N TYR A 2 20.28 13.15 -6.89
CA TYR A 2 19.64 14.44 -7.15
C TYR A 2 18.99 14.97 -5.85
N VAL A 3 19.23 16.24 -5.52
CA VAL A 3 18.74 16.87 -4.29
C VAL A 3 17.38 17.51 -4.55
N GLY A 4 17.35 18.74 -5.09
CA GLY A 4 16.12 19.52 -5.22
C GLY A 4 15.58 19.98 -3.87
N PHE A 5 14.61 20.90 -3.87
CA PHE A 5 13.95 21.34 -2.63
C PHE A 5 13.36 20.14 -1.87
N PHE A 6 12.68 19.27 -2.61
CA PHE A 6 12.04 18.09 -2.04
C PHE A 6 13.01 17.00 -1.55
N GLY A 7 14.25 16.97 -2.04
CA GLY A 7 15.29 16.12 -1.45
C GLY A 7 15.71 16.60 -0.07
N VAL A 8 15.83 17.92 0.13
CA VAL A 8 16.13 18.50 1.45
C VAL A 8 14.99 18.22 2.42
N THR A 9 13.73 18.44 2.01
CA THR A 9 12.58 18.18 2.88
C THR A 9 12.39 16.69 3.17
N THR A 10 12.63 15.79 2.20
CA THR A 10 12.64 14.34 2.49
C THR A 10 13.66 14.01 3.57
N VAL A 11 14.90 14.51 3.48
CA VAL A 11 15.94 14.25 4.49
C VAL A 11 15.54 14.82 5.85
N PHE A 12 15.02 16.05 5.91
CA PHE A 12 14.56 16.66 7.15
C PHE A 12 13.50 15.79 7.85
N PHE A 13 12.43 15.43 7.12
CA PHE A 13 11.33 14.66 7.68
C PHE A 13 11.73 13.22 8.03
N SER A 14 12.49 12.54 7.17
CA SER A 14 12.92 11.17 7.45
C SER A 14 13.91 11.09 8.60
N LEU A 15 14.84 12.05 8.71
CA LEU A 15 15.78 12.11 9.81
C LEU A 15 15.07 12.40 11.13
N LEU A 16 14.21 13.42 11.17
CA LEU A 16 13.46 13.76 12.39
C LEU A 16 12.57 12.59 12.83
N GLY A 17 11.79 12.00 11.92
CA GLY A 17 10.95 10.85 12.22
C GLY A 17 11.75 9.65 12.74
N THR A 18 12.91 9.35 12.13
CA THR A 18 13.79 8.27 12.59
C THR A 18 14.35 8.53 13.99
N LEU A 19 14.82 9.75 14.26
CA LEU A 19 15.33 10.12 15.58
C LEU A 19 14.24 10.02 16.65
N LEU A 20 13.00 10.39 16.33
CA LEU A 20 11.85 10.24 17.22
C LEU A 20 11.48 8.78 17.47
N ILE A 21 11.62 7.90 16.48
CA ILE A 21 11.45 6.45 16.68
C ILE A 21 12.52 5.92 17.64
N ILE A 22 13.79 6.30 17.45
CA ILE A 22 14.90 5.89 18.33
C ILE A 22 14.68 6.42 19.75
N TYR A 23 14.28 7.68 19.87
CA TYR A 23 13.92 8.27 21.15
C TYR A 23 12.76 7.50 21.80
N GLY A 24 11.67 7.25 21.09
CA GLY A 24 10.54 6.47 21.59
C GLY A 24 10.93 5.06 22.03
N ALA A 25 11.78 4.38 21.26
CA ALA A 25 12.31 3.07 21.62
C ALA A 25 13.14 3.13 22.93
N SER A 26 13.92 4.19 23.13
CA SER A 26 14.70 4.39 24.37
C SER A 26 13.85 4.60 25.63
N GLN A 27 12.61 5.08 25.47
CA GLN A 27 11.64 5.23 26.56
C GLN A 27 10.81 3.95 26.77
N GLY A 28 10.89 3.00 25.83
CA GLY A 28 10.18 1.72 25.88
C GLY A 28 10.89 0.68 26.74
N PRO A 29 10.28 -0.50 26.92
CA PRO A 29 10.81 -1.55 27.80
C PRO A 29 11.96 -2.37 27.17
N THR A 30 12.31 -2.14 25.91
CA THR A 30 13.20 -3.03 25.15
C THR A 30 13.86 -2.35 23.95
N TRP A 31 15.08 -2.80 23.63
CA TRP A 31 15.78 -2.50 22.38
C TRP A 31 15.70 -3.63 21.35
N ASN A 32 14.99 -4.72 21.66
CA ASN A 32 14.74 -5.78 20.69
C ASN A 32 13.85 -5.24 19.56
N ILE A 33 14.42 -5.17 18.35
CA ILE A 33 13.77 -4.59 17.16
C ILE A 33 12.39 -5.20 16.85
N TRP A 34 12.17 -6.46 17.22
CA TRP A 34 10.90 -7.16 16.99
C TRP A 34 9.81 -6.74 17.97
N GLN A 35 10.19 -6.18 19.11
CA GLN A 35 9.31 -5.79 20.22
C GLN A 35 9.16 -4.27 20.37
N ILE A 36 9.97 -3.46 19.65
CA ILE A 36 9.80 -2.01 19.62
C ILE A 36 8.41 -1.67 19.05
N ASN A 37 7.68 -0.82 19.78
CA ASN A 37 6.33 -0.43 19.44
C ASN A 37 6.10 1.05 19.77
N ILE A 38 5.87 1.87 18.75
CA ILE A 38 5.39 3.25 18.92
C ILE A 38 3.89 3.25 18.63
N ALA A 39 3.07 3.23 19.68
CA ALA A 39 1.62 3.12 19.59
C ALA A 39 0.94 4.50 19.37
N PRO A 40 -0.20 4.56 18.65
CA PRO A 40 -1.05 5.74 18.63
C PRO A 40 -1.64 6.03 20.03
N PRO A 41 -2.20 7.22 20.26
CA PRO A 41 -2.82 7.54 21.55
C PRO A 41 -4.09 6.71 21.79
N ASP A 42 -4.50 6.63 23.05
CA ASP A 42 -5.77 6.01 23.44
C ASP A 42 -6.97 6.69 22.76
N LEU A 43 -8.05 5.94 22.54
CA LEU A 43 -9.27 6.45 21.89
C LEU A 43 -9.90 7.64 22.65
N SER A 44 -9.71 7.73 23.97
CA SER A 44 -10.19 8.84 24.79
C SER A 44 -9.60 10.20 24.40
N TYR A 45 -8.42 10.23 23.76
CA TYR A 45 -7.84 11.46 23.22
C TYR A 45 -8.55 11.96 21.96
N GLY A 46 -9.41 11.14 21.34
CA GLY A 46 -10.09 11.48 20.10
C GLY A 46 -9.11 11.92 19.01
N LEU A 47 -9.39 13.08 18.39
CA LEU A 47 -8.52 13.71 17.40
C LEU A 47 -7.58 14.77 18.01
N GLY A 48 -7.49 14.86 19.33
CA GLY A 48 -6.61 15.78 20.04
C GLY A 48 -5.13 15.38 20.01
N LEU A 49 -4.27 16.29 20.47
CA LEU A 49 -2.86 15.99 20.72
C LEU A 49 -2.72 15.24 22.05
N ALA A 50 -1.88 14.21 22.08
CA ALA A 50 -1.58 13.43 23.27
C ALA A 50 -0.18 13.76 23.84
N PRO A 51 0.07 13.50 25.14
CA PRO A 51 1.42 13.56 25.70
C PRO A 51 2.40 12.68 24.91
N LEU A 52 3.68 13.09 24.85
CA LEU A 52 4.69 12.42 24.01
C LEU A 52 4.75 10.90 24.22
N ASN A 53 4.78 10.46 25.49
CA ASN A 53 4.87 9.04 25.85
C ASN A 53 3.53 8.29 25.78
N GLU A 54 2.42 8.98 25.51
CA GLU A 54 1.07 8.42 25.45
C GLU A 54 0.47 8.52 24.03
N GLY A 55 1.33 8.48 23.01
CA GLY A 55 0.94 8.53 21.60
C GLY A 55 1.27 9.84 20.88
N GLY A 56 1.73 10.87 21.60
CA GLY A 56 2.21 12.11 20.98
C GLY A 56 3.43 11.88 20.07
N LEU A 57 4.33 10.96 20.42
CA LEU A 57 5.43 10.54 19.54
C LEU A 57 4.91 9.95 18.24
N TRP A 58 3.92 9.05 18.31
CA TRP A 58 3.28 8.49 17.12
C TRP A 58 2.71 9.59 16.23
N GLN A 59 2.00 10.59 16.79
CA GLN A 59 1.43 11.69 16.02
C GLN A 59 2.50 12.48 15.24
N ILE A 60 3.61 12.83 15.88
CA ILE A 60 4.69 13.58 15.23
C ILE A 60 5.41 12.71 14.19
N ILE A 61 5.62 11.42 14.48
CA ILE A 61 6.22 10.47 13.53
C ILE A 61 5.32 10.29 12.30
N THR A 62 3.99 10.21 12.48
CA THR A 62 3.01 10.16 11.38
C THR A 62 3.11 11.38 10.47
N ILE A 63 3.26 12.59 11.05
CA ILE A 63 3.47 13.83 10.29
C ILE A 63 4.80 13.76 9.52
N CYS A 64 5.87 13.32 10.17
CA CYS A 64 7.18 13.17 9.55
C CYS A 64 7.14 12.16 8.39
N ALA A 65 6.55 10.98 8.59
CA ALA A 65 6.42 9.97 7.56
C ALA A 65 5.61 10.49 6.36
N THR A 66 4.45 11.12 6.60
CA THR A 66 3.64 11.74 5.54
C THR A 66 4.42 12.81 4.78
N GLY A 67 5.12 13.70 5.49
CA GLY A 67 5.95 14.75 4.90
C GLY A 67 7.11 14.18 4.07
N ALA A 68 7.76 13.12 4.55
CA ALA A 68 8.84 12.43 3.84
C ALA A 68 8.34 11.77 2.56
N PHE A 69 7.19 11.07 2.61
CA PHE A 69 6.59 10.39 1.46
C PHE A 69 6.10 11.37 0.39
N VAL A 70 5.39 12.43 0.77
CA VAL A 70 4.95 13.48 -0.16
C VAL A 70 6.14 14.20 -0.78
N SER A 71 7.16 14.53 0.02
CA SER A 71 8.42 15.10 -0.51
C SER A 71 9.08 14.13 -1.51
N TRP A 72 9.05 12.83 -1.24
CA TRP A 72 9.62 11.84 -2.16
C TRP A 72 8.84 11.72 -3.49
N VAL A 73 7.51 11.83 -3.46
CA VAL A 73 6.68 11.95 -4.68
C VAL A 73 7.11 13.16 -5.50
N LEU A 74 7.20 14.32 -4.87
CA LEU A 74 7.51 15.59 -5.56
C LEU A 74 8.95 15.63 -6.07
N ARG A 75 9.90 15.04 -5.33
CA ARG A 75 11.28 14.84 -5.79
C ARG A 75 11.33 13.99 -7.05
N GLN A 76 10.57 12.89 -7.12
CA GLN A 76 10.50 12.06 -8.33
C GLN A 76 9.91 12.84 -9.50
N ALA A 77 8.90 13.69 -9.27
CA ALA A 77 8.33 14.56 -10.30
C ALA A 77 9.35 15.57 -10.85
N GLU A 78 10.18 16.18 -10.01
CA GLU A 78 11.27 17.05 -10.46
C GLU A 78 12.29 16.30 -11.35
N ILE A 79 12.66 15.07 -10.95
CA ILE A 79 13.58 14.22 -11.72
C ILE A 79 12.97 13.87 -13.09
N SER A 80 11.72 13.41 -13.12
CA SER A 80 11.02 13.07 -14.36
C SER A 80 10.97 14.26 -15.32
N ARG A 81 10.64 15.46 -14.82
CA ARG A 81 10.62 16.68 -15.64
C ARG A 81 12.00 17.05 -16.17
N LYS A 82 13.04 16.93 -15.35
CA LYS A 82 14.43 17.23 -15.76
C LYS A 82 14.93 16.27 -16.85
N LEU A 83 14.49 15.02 -16.82
CA LEU A 83 14.84 14.00 -17.81
C LEU A 83 13.92 13.98 -19.04
N GLY A 84 12.90 14.84 -19.11
CA GLY A 84 11.92 14.83 -20.20
C GLY A 84 11.03 13.58 -20.23
N MET A 85 10.87 12.88 -19.09
CA MET A 85 10.05 11.68 -18.95
C MET A 85 8.62 12.02 -18.50
N GLY A 86 7.68 11.10 -18.72
CA GLY A 86 6.34 11.19 -18.14
C GLY A 86 6.33 11.02 -16.62
N LEU A 87 5.24 11.44 -15.97
CA LEU A 87 5.07 11.44 -14.50
C LEU A 87 4.49 10.13 -13.94
N HIS A 88 4.49 9.04 -14.70
CA HIS A 88 3.86 7.78 -14.31
C HIS A 88 4.39 7.23 -12.98
N VAL A 89 5.70 7.31 -12.73
CA VAL A 89 6.35 6.80 -11.51
C VAL A 89 5.91 7.55 -10.25
N PRO A 90 6.00 8.90 -10.16
CA PRO A 90 5.51 9.62 -8.98
C PRO A 90 4.00 9.46 -8.77
N PHE A 91 3.19 9.37 -9.83
CA PHE A 91 1.76 9.07 -9.72
C PHE A 91 1.53 7.66 -9.16
N ALA A 92 2.26 6.65 -9.64
CA ALA A 92 2.16 5.30 -9.14
C ALA A 92 2.51 5.21 -7.65
N PHE A 93 3.62 5.84 -7.23
CA PHE A 93 4.03 5.88 -5.83
C PHE A 93 3.01 6.62 -4.94
N SER A 94 2.31 7.62 -5.48
CA SER A 94 1.27 8.34 -4.74
C SER A 94 0.11 7.44 -4.29
N VAL A 95 -0.18 6.34 -4.99
CA VAL A 95 -1.20 5.36 -4.56
C VAL A 95 -0.76 4.63 -3.29
N ALA A 96 0.53 4.32 -3.14
CA ALA A 96 1.06 3.75 -1.90
C ALA A 96 1.00 4.76 -0.74
N VAL A 97 1.33 6.04 -1.00
CA VAL A 97 1.18 7.12 -0.02
C VAL A 97 -0.28 7.27 0.40
N PHE A 98 -1.21 7.23 -0.55
CA PHE A 98 -2.64 7.26 -0.29
C PHE A 98 -3.11 6.10 0.59
N ALA A 99 -2.65 4.87 0.34
CA ALA A 99 -2.96 3.71 1.17
C ALA A 99 -2.44 3.87 2.62
N TYR A 100 -1.22 4.36 2.80
CA TYR A 100 -0.67 4.68 4.12
C TYR A 100 -1.50 5.76 4.84
N VAL A 101 -1.70 6.92 4.22
CA VAL A 101 -2.49 8.05 4.78
C VAL A 101 -3.92 7.62 5.09
N THR A 102 -4.48 6.71 4.30
CA THR A 102 -5.80 6.14 4.58
C THR A 102 -5.87 5.45 5.93
N LEU A 103 -4.85 4.65 6.27
CA LEU A 103 -4.82 3.87 7.50
C LEU A 103 -4.58 4.73 8.75
N VAL A 104 -3.72 5.75 8.65
CA VAL A 104 -3.27 6.54 9.81
C VAL A 104 -3.92 7.92 9.92
N ILE A 105 -4.55 8.41 8.86
CA ILE A 105 -5.21 9.73 8.84
C ILE A 105 -6.69 9.60 8.48
N PHE A 106 -7.03 9.15 7.27
CA PHE A 106 -8.43 9.25 6.81
C PHE A 106 -9.40 8.35 7.58
N ARG A 107 -9.08 7.07 7.79
CA ARG A 107 -9.94 6.19 8.58
C ARG A 107 -10.01 6.65 10.04
N PRO A 108 -8.90 6.97 10.73
CA PRO A 108 -8.96 7.56 12.07
C PRO A 108 -9.81 8.83 12.19
N LEU A 109 -9.72 9.74 11.21
CA LEU A 109 -10.59 10.93 11.14
C LEU A 109 -12.06 10.55 11.04
N LEU A 110 -12.41 9.61 10.15
CA LEU A 110 -13.79 9.13 9.99
C LEU A 110 -14.32 8.38 11.23
N MET A 111 -13.42 7.78 12.02
CA MET A 111 -13.76 7.09 13.26
C MET A 111 -13.67 7.99 14.50
N GLY A 112 -13.23 9.24 14.36
CA GLY A 112 -13.19 10.23 15.43
C GLY A 112 -12.02 10.08 16.43
N ALA A 113 -11.04 9.22 16.18
CA ALA A 113 -9.89 9.06 17.06
C ALA A 113 -8.61 8.57 16.36
N TRP A 114 -7.46 9.16 16.71
CA TRP A 114 -6.15 8.75 16.20
C TRP A 114 -5.76 7.33 16.61
N GLY A 115 -6.28 6.84 17.74
CA GLY A 115 -6.06 5.48 18.24
C GLY A 115 -6.54 4.35 17.31
N HIS A 116 -7.29 4.68 16.25
CA HIS A 116 -7.64 3.73 15.20
C HIS A 116 -6.54 3.51 14.15
N GLY A 117 -5.47 4.33 14.16
CA GLY A 117 -4.29 4.14 13.33
C GLY A 117 -3.49 2.90 13.78
N PHE A 118 -2.67 2.35 12.88
CA PHE A 118 -1.82 1.22 13.24
C PHE A 118 -0.54 1.68 13.98
N PRO A 119 0.00 0.88 14.89
CA PRO A 119 1.23 1.21 15.61
C PRO A 119 2.49 1.00 14.76
N TYR A 120 3.54 1.78 15.02
CA TYR A 120 4.83 1.60 14.35
C TYR A 120 5.71 0.61 15.11
N GLY A 121 5.61 -0.66 14.72
CA GLY A 121 6.45 -1.75 15.20
C GLY A 121 6.37 -2.96 14.28
N ILE A 122 7.46 -3.74 14.20
CA ILE A 122 7.57 -4.83 13.22
C ILE A 122 6.51 -5.91 13.47
N LEU A 123 6.31 -6.34 14.72
CA LEU A 123 5.28 -7.31 15.05
C LEU A 123 3.96 -6.66 15.47
N SER A 124 4.01 -5.51 16.18
CA SER A 124 2.80 -4.89 16.71
C SER A 124 1.83 -4.38 15.63
N HIS A 125 2.33 -4.00 14.44
CA HIS A 125 1.44 -3.66 13.33
C HIS A 125 0.67 -4.89 12.80
N LEU A 126 1.25 -6.10 12.90
CA LEU A 126 0.57 -7.35 12.52
C LEU A 126 -0.54 -7.70 13.52
N ASP A 127 -0.30 -7.45 14.81
CA ASP A 127 -1.33 -7.60 15.85
C ASP A 127 -2.50 -6.64 15.58
N TRP A 128 -2.21 -5.40 15.17
CA TRP A 128 -3.26 -4.46 14.74
C TRP A 128 -4.04 -4.99 13.53
N VAL A 129 -3.34 -5.48 12.49
CA VAL A 129 -3.99 -6.05 11.30
C VAL A 129 -4.91 -7.21 11.67
N SER A 130 -4.44 -8.11 12.53
CA SER A 130 -5.21 -9.26 13.01
C SER A 130 -6.46 -8.81 13.77
N ASN A 131 -6.30 -7.95 14.77
CA ASN A 131 -7.39 -7.48 15.61
C ASN A 131 -8.44 -6.69 14.80
N VAL A 132 -8.01 -5.78 13.93
CA VAL A 132 -8.93 -5.03 13.06
C VAL A 132 -9.67 -5.97 12.10
N GLY A 133 -9.00 -7.02 11.59
CA GLY A 133 -9.67 -8.04 10.77
C GLY A 133 -10.78 -8.78 11.53
N TYR A 134 -10.50 -9.21 12.76
CA TYR A 134 -11.44 -9.96 13.59
C TYR A 134 -12.56 -9.10 14.21
N GLN A 135 -12.38 -7.78 14.33
CA GLN A 135 -13.46 -6.86 14.72
C GLN A 135 -14.69 -6.97 13.81
N TYR A 136 -14.51 -7.38 12.55
CA TYR A 136 -15.58 -7.59 11.57
C TYR A 136 -15.78 -9.08 11.25
N LEU A 137 -15.52 -9.95 12.23
CA LEU A 137 -15.55 -11.42 12.15
C LEU A 137 -14.55 -12.00 11.14
N HIS A 138 -14.91 -12.03 9.87
CA HIS A 138 -14.08 -12.58 8.80
C HIS A 138 -13.84 -11.55 7.71
N PHE A 139 -12.70 -10.85 7.80
CA PHE A 139 -12.31 -9.81 6.83
C PHE A 139 -12.15 -10.31 5.39
N HIS A 140 -12.00 -11.63 5.20
CA HIS A 140 -12.01 -12.27 3.89
C HIS A 140 -13.32 -12.03 3.10
N TYR A 141 -14.44 -11.77 3.79
CA TYR A 141 -15.73 -11.50 3.16
C TYR A 141 -15.94 -10.02 2.81
N ASN A 142 -14.99 -9.14 3.14
CA ASN A 142 -15.07 -7.74 2.71
C ASN A 142 -14.92 -7.68 1.18
N PRO A 143 -15.94 -7.19 0.44
CA PRO A 143 -15.93 -7.23 -1.02
C PRO A 143 -14.78 -6.42 -1.65
N ALA A 144 -14.42 -5.28 -1.05
CA ALA A 144 -13.28 -4.50 -1.52
C ALA A 144 -11.94 -5.17 -1.19
N HIS A 145 -11.86 -5.91 -0.07
CA HIS A 145 -10.68 -6.71 0.26
C HIS A 145 -10.50 -7.89 -0.70
N MET A 146 -11.59 -8.55 -1.11
CA MET A 146 -11.57 -9.58 -2.15
C MET A 146 -11.00 -9.02 -3.46
N LEU A 147 -11.47 -7.84 -3.90
CA LEU A 147 -10.92 -7.16 -5.08
C LEU A 147 -9.43 -6.86 -4.92
N ALA A 148 -9.02 -6.29 -3.77
CA ALA A 148 -7.63 -5.98 -3.50
C ALA A 148 -6.72 -7.23 -3.59
N ILE A 149 -7.13 -8.33 -2.96
CA ILE A 149 -6.41 -9.62 -3.01
C ILE A 149 -6.33 -10.14 -4.44
N THR A 150 -7.43 -10.13 -5.20
CA THR A 150 -7.44 -10.54 -6.60
C THR A 150 -6.41 -9.74 -7.40
N PHE A 151 -6.39 -8.41 -7.25
CA PHE A 151 -5.40 -7.57 -7.93
C PHE A 151 -3.96 -7.84 -7.48
N PHE A 152 -3.71 -8.12 -6.20
CA PHE A 152 -2.37 -8.53 -5.73
C PHE A 152 -1.89 -9.83 -6.36
N PHE A 153 -2.75 -10.85 -6.39
CA PHE A 153 -2.43 -12.14 -7.00
C PHE A 153 -2.23 -12.01 -8.51
N THR A 154 -3.12 -11.30 -9.20
CA THR A 154 -3.00 -11.07 -10.64
C THR A 154 -1.77 -10.22 -10.98
N THR A 155 -1.39 -9.24 -10.16
CA THR A 155 -0.15 -8.46 -10.35
C THR A 155 1.08 -9.36 -10.29
N THR A 156 1.16 -10.23 -9.27
CA THR A 156 2.29 -11.17 -9.11
C THR A 156 2.36 -12.15 -10.28
N LEU A 157 1.22 -12.69 -10.71
CA LEU A 157 1.12 -13.57 -11.87
C LEU A 157 1.61 -12.85 -13.14
N ALA A 158 1.05 -11.67 -13.44
CA ALA A 158 1.39 -10.91 -14.63
C ALA A 158 2.87 -10.48 -14.65
N LEU A 159 3.43 -10.07 -13.50
CA LEU A 159 4.84 -9.73 -13.37
C LEU A 159 5.75 -10.95 -13.65
N SER A 160 5.37 -12.11 -13.11
CA SER A 160 6.13 -13.36 -13.32
C SER A 160 6.10 -13.78 -14.79
N MET A 161 4.93 -13.73 -15.42
CA MET A 161 4.76 -14.03 -16.84
C MET A 161 5.53 -13.03 -17.72
N HIS A 162 5.45 -11.74 -17.42
CA HIS A 162 6.15 -10.70 -18.17
C HIS A 162 7.67 -10.84 -18.05
N GLY A 163 8.20 -10.95 -16.84
CA GLY A 163 9.64 -11.14 -16.61
C GLY A 163 10.16 -12.42 -17.24
N GLY A 164 9.43 -13.53 -17.08
CA GLY A 164 9.74 -14.81 -17.71
C GLY A 164 9.75 -14.72 -19.24
N LEU A 165 8.78 -14.04 -19.84
CA LEU A 165 8.73 -13.83 -21.29
C LEU A 165 9.98 -13.09 -21.77
N ILE A 166 10.27 -11.90 -21.23
CA ILE A 166 11.41 -11.09 -21.65
C ILE A 166 12.73 -11.86 -21.49
N LEU A 167 12.90 -12.58 -20.38
CA LEU A 167 14.08 -13.41 -20.17
C LEU A 167 14.18 -14.56 -21.18
N SER A 168 13.08 -15.22 -21.53
CA SER A 168 13.10 -16.33 -22.50
C SER A 168 13.44 -15.87 -23.93
N ILE A 169 13.04 -14.66 -24.31
CA ILE A 169 13.32 -14.04 -25.61
C ILE A 169 14.77 -13.56 -25.70
N THR A 170 15.27 -12.94 -24.61
CA THR A 170 16.65 -12.39 -24.54
C THR A 170 17.71 -13.43 -24.20
N ASN A 171 17.33 -14.56 -23.59
CA ASN A 171 18.23 -15.66 -23.20
C ASN A 171 17.74 -17.00 -23.77
N PRO A 172 17.74 -17.16 -25.11
CA PRO A 172 17.33 -18.42 -25.73
C PRO A 172 18.34 -19.55 -25.45
N LYS A 173 18.00 -20.77 -25.87
CA LYS A 173 18.91 -21.93 -25.75
C LYS A 173 20.28 -21.64 -26.40
N LYS A 174 21.34 -22.22 -25.83
CA LYS A 174 22.72 -22.05 -26.32
C LYS A 174 22.82 -22.28 -27.83
N GLY A 175 23.48 -21.35 -28.52
CA GLY A 175 23.64 -21.37 -29.97
C GLY A 175 22.46 -20.81 -30.77
N GLN A 176 21.38 -20.35 -30.11
CA GLN A 176 20.29 -19.65 -30.77
C GLN A 176 20.43 -18.13 -30.67
N ASN A 177 19.92 -17.42 -31.67
CA ASN A 177 19.82 -15.96 -31.66
C ASN A 177 18.69 -15.47 -30.76
N VAL A 178 18.88 -14.28 -30.19
CA VAL A 178 17.84 -13.52 -29.45
C VAL A 178 16.57 -13.43 -30.29
N LYS A 179 15.43 -13.64 -29.65
CA LYS A 179 14.12 -13.66 -30.31
C LYS A 179 13.58 -12.24 -30.50
N THR A 180 12.47 -12.12 -31.23
CA THR A 180 11.88 -10.84 -31.63
C THR A 180 10.52 -10.60 -30.98
N ALA A 181 9.97 -9.40 -31.16
CA ALA A 181 8.62 -9.06 -30.69
C ALA A 181 7.52 -9.96 -31.27
N GLU A 182 7.71 -10.51 -32.48
CA GLU A 182 6.78 -11.48 -33.07
C GLU A 182 6.77 -12.78 -32.25
N HIS A 183 7.91 -13.21 -31.74
CA HIS A 183 8.00 -14.40 -30.89
C HIS A 183 7.31 -14.19 -29.54
N GLU A 184 7.41 -12.99 -28.96
CA GLU A 184 6.63 -12.63 -27.75
C GLU A 184 5.14 -12.81 -27.96
N ASN A 185 4.63 -12.31 -29.11
CA ASN A 185 3.22 -12.39 -29.44
C ASN A 185 2.78 -13.81 -29.80
N SER A 186 3.58 -14.54 -30.59
CA SER A 186 3.27 -15.92 -30.95
C SER A 186 3.19 -16.81 -29.72
N PHE A 187 4.13 -16.69 -28.77
CA PHE A 187 4.11 -17.48 -27.55
C PHE A 187 2.76 -17.40 -26.82
N PHE A 188 2.27 -16.18 -26.53
CA PHE A 188 1.01 -16.02 -25.82
C PHE A 188 -0.23 -16.33 -26.66
N ARG A 189 -0.17 -16.12 -27.98
CA ARG A 189 -1.25 -16.54 -28.88
C ARG A 189 -1.37 -18.06 -28.96
N ASP A 190 -0.25 -18.77 -28.95
CA ASP A 190 -0.23 -20.23 -28.98
C ASP A 190 -0.67 -20.81 -27.63
N ASP A 191 -0.30 -20.18 -26.50
CA ASP A 191 -0.61 -20.67 -25.16
C ASP A 191 -2.05 -20.38 -24.72
N ILE A 192 -2.50 -19.12 -24.85
CA ILE A 192 -3.81 -18.66 -24.32
C ILE A 192 -4.70 -17.98 -25.37
N GLY A 193 -4.34 -18.03 -26.65
CA GLY A 193 -5.14 -17.46 -27.74
C GLY A 193 -5.10 -15.93 -27.87
N TYR A 194 -4.33 -15.23 -27.02
CA TYR A 194 -4.29 -13.76 -27.00
C TYR A 194 -2.94 -13.23 -26.53
N SER A 195 -2.43 -12.18 -27.19
CA SER A 195 -1.28 -11.40 -26.72
C SER A 195 -1.67 -9.94 -26.55
N ILE A 196 -1.44 -9.40 -25.35
CA ILE A 196 -1.70 -7.98 -25.02
C ILE A 196 -0.65 -7.02 -25.63
N GLY A 197 0.47 -7.56 -26.10
CA GLY A 197 1.58 -6.81 -26.69
C GLY A 197 2.46 -6.07 -25.67
N ALA A 198 3.65 -5.66 -26.13
CA ALA A 198 4.71 -5.13 -25.27
C ALA A 198 4.30 -3.88 -24.49
N LEU A 199 3.71 -2.86 -25.12
CA LEU A 199 3.25 -1.68 -24.37
C LEU A 199 2.04 -2.00 -23.48
N GLY A 200 1.18 -2.91 -23.93
CA GLY A 200 -0.03 -3.31 -23.22
C GLY A 200 0.27 -3.94 -21.87
N ILE A 201 1.26 -4.83 -21.79
CA ILE A 201 1.62 -5.48 -20.52
C ILE A 201 2.17 -4.51 -19.48
N HIS A 202 2.91 -3.47 -19.88
CA HIS A 202 3.39 -2.44 -18.95
C HIS A 202 2.23 -1.59 -18.38
N ARG A 203 1.25 -1.25 -19.22
CA ARG A 203 0.04 -0.51 -18.79
C ARG A 203 -0.85 -1.38 -17.91
N LEU A 204 -1.04 -2.64 -18.26
CA LEU A 204 -1.79 -3.60 -17.47
C LEU A 204 -1.12 -3.83 -16.11
N GLY A 205 0.19 -4.07 -16.08
CA GLY A 205 0.94 -4.26 -14.84
C GLY A 205 0.81 -3.06 -13.90
N LEU A 206 0.90 -1.84 -14.43
CA LEU A 206 0.64 -0.62 -13.67
C LEU A 206 -0.80 -0.59 -13.15
N PHE A 207 -1.80 -0.79 -14.01
CA PHE A 207 -3.21 -0.80 -13.62
C PHE A 207 -3.52 -1.81 -12.51
N LEU A 208 -3.03 -3.05 -12.63
CA LEU A 208 -3.23 -4.11 -11.65
C LEU A 208 -2.62 -3.72 -10.29
N ALA A 209 -1.38 -3.24 -10.29
CA ALA A 209 -0.69 -2.85 -9.06
C ALA A 209 -1.35 -1.65 -8.37
N LEU A 210 -1.76 -0.63 -9.13
CA LEU A 210 -2.46 0.53 -8.57
C LEU A 210 -3.86 0.15 -8.07
N SER A 211 -4.55 -0.75 -8.77
CA SER A 211 -5.86 -1.25 -8.34
C SER A 211 -5.75 -2.01 -7.02
N ALA A 212 -4.70 -2.83 -6.83
CA ALA A 212 -4.45 -3.49 -5.56
C ALA A 212 -4.35 -2.48 -4.40
N GLY A 213 -3.49 -1.46 -4.53
CA GLY A 213 -3.34 -0.43 -3.50
C GLY A 213 -4.61 0.41 -3.27
N PHE A 214 -5.32 0.76 -4.34
CA PHE A 214 -6.57 1.51 -4.26
C PHE A 214 -7.67 0.74 -3.52
N TRP A 215 -7.91 -0.51 -3.90
CA TRP A 215 -8.94 -1.34 -3.25
C TRP A 215 -8.57 -1.70 -1.81
N SER A 216 -7.28 -1.79 -1.46
CA SER A 216 -6.83 -1.90 -0.06
C SER A 216 -7.20 -0.66 0.77
N ALA A 217 -7.09 0.54 0.20
CA ALA A 217 -7.52 1.75 0.88
C ALA A 217 -9.06 1.80 1.04
N VAL A 218 -9.79 1.40 -0.01
CA VAL A 218 -11.26 1.35 0.05
C VAL A 218 -11.74 0.36 1.11
N CYS A 219 -11.16 -0.85 1.16
CA CYS A 219 -11.65 -1.91 2.05
C CYS A 219 -11.53 -1.54 3.54
N ILE A 220 -10.51 -0.76 3.89
CA ILE A 220 -10.31 -0.31 5.27
C ILE A 220 -11.16 0.93 5.60
N ILE A 221 -11.35 1.85 4.65
CA ILE A 221 -12.23 3.04 4.83
C ILE A 221 -13.67 2.62 5.10
N ILE A 222 -14.18 1.61 4.39
CA ILE A 222 -15.56 1.14 4.58
C ILE A 222 -15.75 0.34 5.88
N SER A 223 -14.66 -0.20 6.45
CA SER A 223 -14.68 -0.99 7.68
C SER A 223 -14.67 -0.08 8.92
N GLY A 224 -15.84 0.11 9.52
CA GLY A 224 -16.08 0.98 10.67
C GLY A 224 -16.96 2.17 10.32
N PRO A 225 -16.45 3.14 9.52
CA PRO A 225 -17.22 4.31 9.13
C PRO A 225 -18.53 4.01 8.38
N PHE A 226 -18.55 2.99 7.52
CA PHE A 226 -19.70 2.69 6.66
C PHE A 226 -20.31 1.30 6.87
N TRP A 227 -19.57 0.39 7.52
CA TRP A 227 -20.04 -0.94 7.88
C TRP A 227 -19.50 -1.32 9.25
N THR A 228 -20.39 -1.65 10.19
CA THR A 228 -20.05 -1.96 11.59
C THR A 228 -20.31 -3.41 11.99
N ARG A 229 -20.96 -4.21 11.12
CA ARG A 229 -21.27 -5.62 11.36
C ARG A 229 -20.18 -6.53 10.81
N GLY A 230 -20.33 -7.84 10.99
CA GLY A 230 -19.47 -8.82 10.35
C GLY A 230 -19.53 -8.71 8.82
N TRP A 231 -18.40 -8.84 8.15
CA TRP A 231 -18.38 -8.82 6.67
C TRP A 231 -19.16 -9.94 5.98
N PRO A 232 -19.30 -11.17 6.55
CA PRO A 232 -20.17 -12.19 5.94
C PRO A 232 -21.63 -11.73 5.80
N GLU A 233 -22.15 -11.00 6.79
CA GLU A 233 -23.53 -10.50 6.79
C GLU A 233 -23.79 -9.45 5.70
N TRP A 234 -22.74 -8.78 5.22
CA TRP A 234 -22.88 -7.84 4.10
C TRP A 234 -23.51 -8.52 2.89
N TRP A 235 -23.23 -9.81 2.64
CA TRP A 235 -23.73 -10.55 1.48
C TRP A 235 -25.22 -10.94 1.57
N ASN A 236 -25.89 -10.67 2.70
CA ASN A 236 -27.31 -10.94 2.84
C ASN A 236 -28.16 -10.10 1.88
N TRP A 237 -27.70 -8.92 1.44
CA TRP A 237 -28.43 -8.14 0.43
C TRP A 237 -28.68 -8.92 -0.85
N TRP A 238 -27.76 -9.83 -1.21
CA TRP A 238 -27.89 -10.75 -2.34
C TRP A 238 -28.69 -11.99 -1.94
N LEU A 239 -28.32 -12.64 -0.83
CA LEU A 239 -28.96 -13.90 -0.42
C LEU A 239 -30.47 -13.74 -0.14
N GLU A 240 -30.89 -12.59 0.35
CA GLU A 240 -32.28 -12.31 0.75
C GLU A 240 -33.09 -11.60 -0.35
N LEU A 241 -32.59 -11.55 -1.61
CA LEU A 241 -33.33 -10.93 -2.71
C LEU A 241 -34.71 -11.61 -2.91
N PRO A 242 -35.81 -10.84 -3.03
CA PRO A 242 -37.17 -11.40 -3.09
C PRO A 242 -37.46 -12.36 -4.25
N ILE A 243 -36.62 -12.39 -5.29
CA ILE A 243 -36.83 -13.26 -6.45
C ILE A 243 -36.46 -14.74 -6.17
N TRP A 244 -35.64 -15.01 -5.15
CA TRP A 244 -35.21 -16.37 -4.78
C TRP A 244 -35.26 -16.68 -3.29
N ASN A 245 -35.78 -15.77 -2.46
CA ASN A 245 -35.98 -15.95 -1.03
C ASN A 245 -37.34 -16.59 -0.74
#